data_AF-A0A8T4PI87-F1
#
_entry.id   AF-A0A8T4PI87-F1
#
_cell.length_a   1.000
_cell.length_b   1.000
_cell.length_c   1.000
_cell.angle_alpha   90.00
_cell.angle_beta   90.00
_cell.angle_gamma   90.00
#
_symmetry.space_group_name_H-M   'P 1'
#
loop_
_entity.id
_entity.type
_entity.pdbx_description
1 polymer ?
#
loop_
_entity_poly.entity_id
_entity_poly.type
_entity_poly.pdbx_seq_one_letter_code
_entity_poly.pdbx_strand_id
1 'polypeptide(L)' 'MIKMPKILVLFASISDNETYDPILKILKKNKISFDFKIYSAHKTPDEVEKTVQGD' A
#
# COMPACT_ATOMS: atom_id res chain seq x y z
N MET A 1 -1.76 -20.14 9.89
CA MET A 1 -0.84 -18.98 9.87
C MET A 1 -1.32 -18.03 8.78
N ILE A 2 -1.76 -16.84 9.14
CA ILE A 2 -2.05 -15.78 8.15
C ILE A 2 -0.70 -15.25 7.70
N LYS A 3 -0.38 -15.41 6.42
CA LYS A 3 0.89 -14.99 5.84
C LYS A 3 0.85 -13.47 5.73
N MET A 4 1.74 -12.76 6.43
CA MET A 4 1.87 -11.31 6.26
C MET A 4 2.07 -11.00 4.77
N PRO A 5 1.37 -9.99 4.23
CA PRO A 5 1.55 -9.60 2.84
C PRO A 5 3.01 -9.23 2.60
N LYS A 6 3.64 -9.84 1.59
CA LYS A 6 5.04 -9.54 1.23
C LYS A 6 5.20 -8.20 0.52
N ILE A 7 4.09 -7.57 0.12
CA ILE A 7 4.06 -6.37 -0.70
C ILE A 7 3.22 -5.33 0.03
N LEU A 8 3.80 -4.15 0.24
CA LEU A 8 3.10 -2.94 0.61
C LEU A 8 2.97 -2.06 -0.63
N VAL A 9 1.75 -1.63 -0.94
CA VAL A 9 1.47 -0.60 -1.94
C VAL A 9 1.09 0.66 -1.18
N LEU A 10 1.95 1.67 -1.23
CA LEU A 10 1.77 2.93 -0.51
C LEU A 10 1.75 4.10 -1.48
N PHE A 11 0.69 4.89 -1.45
CA PHE A 11 0.54 6.12 -2.24
C PHE A 11 0.24 7.32 -1.34
N ALA A 12 0.54 8.52 -1.81
CA ALA A 12 0.39 9.72 -1.00
C ALA A 12 -1.04 10.27 -0.99
N SER A 13 -1.82 10.04 -2.04
CA SER A 13 -3.14 10.64 -2.22
C SER A 13 -4.12 9.70 -2.92
N ILE A 14 -5.41 9.87 -2.64
CA ILE A 14 -6.51 9.23 -3.38
C ILE A 14 -6.51 9.68 -4.85
N SER A 15 -6.04 10.91 -5.13
CA SER A 15 -5.93 11.43 -6.51
C SER A 15 -4.94 10.65 -7.39
N ASP A 16 -4.11 9.78 -6.79
CA ASP A 16 -3.16 8.95 -7.51
C ASP A 16 -3.82 7.65 -8.03
N ASN A 17 -5.15 7.52 -7.96
CA ASN A 17 -5.91 6.31 -8.27
C ASN A 17 -5.69 5.81 -9.69
N GLU A 18 -5.58 6.70 -10.68
CA GLU A 18 -5.27 6.33 -12.06
C GLU A 18 -3.94 5.56 -12.16
N THR A 19 -3.03 5.77 -11.20
CA THR A 19 -1.75 5.08 -11.11
C THR A 19 -1.82 3.80 -10.27
N TYR A 20 -2.44 3.84 -9.09
CA TYR A 20 -2.43 2.68 -8.19
C TYR A 20 -3.49 1.63 -8.54
N ASP A 21 -4.63 2.00 -9.12
CA ASP A 21 -5.71 1.04 -9.42
C ASP A 21 -5.26 -0.10 -10.37
N PRO A 22 -4.51 0.16 -11.45
CA PRO A 22 -3.96 -0.90 -12.29
C PRO A 22 -3.04 -1.87 -11.51
N ILE A 23 -2.22 -1.35 -10.60
CA ILE A 23 -1.32 -2.15 -9.76
C ILE A 23 -2.14 -3.08 -8.86
N LEU A 24 -3.12 -2.54 -8.14
CA LEU A 24 -3.99 -3.32 -7.25
C LEU A 24 -4.76 -4.40 -8.02
N LYS A 25 -5.27 -4.08 -9.22
CA LYS A 25 -5.97 -5.03 -10.09
C LYS A 25 -5.07 -6.21 -10.50
N ILE A 26 -3.82 -5.92 -10.88
CA ILE A 26 -2.85 -6.96 -11.28
C ILE A 26 -2.47 -7.86 -10.09
N LEU A 27 -2.21 -7.27 -8.92
CA LEU A 27 -1.88 -8.04 -7.72
C LEU A 27 -3.05 -8.96 -7.31
N LYS A 28 -4.27 -8.43 -7.30
CA LYS A 28 -5.50 -9.20 -7.04
C LYS A 28 -5.68 -10.32 -8.07
N LYS A 29 -5.55 -10.03 -9.37
CA LYS A 29 -5.69 -11.01 -10.46
C LYS A 29 -4.74 -12.19 -10.31
N ASN A 30 -3.50 -11.94 -9.86
CA ASN A 30 -2.48 -12.97 -9.66
C ASN A 30 -2.54 -13.63 -8.27
N LYS A 31 -3.56 -13.33 -7.45
CA LYS A 31 -3.69 -13.83 -6.07
C LYS A 31 -2.45 -13.54 -5.21
N ILE A 32 -1.79 -12.42 -5.47
CA ILE A 32 -0.63 -11.96 -4.69
C ILE A 32 -1.19 -11.19 -3.49
N SER A 33 -0.78 -11.59 -2.28
CA SER A 33 -1.16 -10.88 -1.05
C SER A 33 -0.37 -9.58 -0.93
N PHE A 34 -1.07 -8.47 -0.72
CA PHE A 34 -0.52 -7.15 -0.51
C PHE A 34 -1.33 -6.39 0.54
N ASP A 35 -0.71 -5.39 1.15
CA ASP A 35 -1.41 -4.34 1.90
C ASP A 35 -1.42 -3.05 1.07
N PHE A 36 -2.51 -2.27 1.15
CA PHE A 36 -2.64 -1.01 0.43
C PHE A 36 -2.99 0.10 1.40
N LYS A 37 -2.18 1.16 1.39
CA LYS A 37 -2.30 2.31 2.28
C LYS A 37 -2.17 3.60 1.49
N ILE A 38 -2.84 4.65 1.99
CA ILE A 38 -2.73 6.02 1.47
C ILE A 38 -2.22 6.90 2.60
N TYR A 39 -0.90 7.11 2.65
CA TYR A 39 -0.24 7.99 3.60
C TYR A 39 0.78 8.86 2.87
N SER A 40 0.75 10.16 3.16
CA SER A 40 1.65 11.14 2.56
C SER A 40 2.84 11.38 3.48
N ALA A 41 4.06 11.25 2.97
CA ALA A 41 5.27 11.59 3.72
C ALA A 41 5.28 13.03 4.26
N HIS A 42 4.56 13.96 3.61
CA HIS A 42 4.50 15.36 4.04
C HIS A 42 3.34 15.67 4.99
N LYS A 43 2.22 14.95 4.88
CA LYS A 43 1.00 15.24 5.68
C LYS A 43 0.78 14.28 6.83
N THR A 44 1.21 13.03 6.68
CA THR A 44 1.05 11.94 7.65
C THR A 44 2.37 11.16 7.79
N PRO A 45 3.49 11.82 8.15
CA PRO A 45 4.81 11.17 8.25
C PRO A 45 4.81 10.01 9.25
N ASP A 46 4.15 10.17 10.41
CA ASP A 46 4.10 9.14 11.46
C ASP A 46 3.43 7.84 10.97
N GLU A 47 2.40 7.94 10.13
CA GLU A 47 1.71 6.78 9.56
C GLU A 47 2.58 6.08 8.51
N VAL A 48 3.37 6.83 7.75
CA VAL A 48 4.38 6.28 6.84
C VAL A 48 5.44 5.53 7.64
N GLU A 49 5.96 6.12 8.71
CA GLU A 49 6.99 5.51 9.56
C GLU A 49 6.52 4.19 10.16
N LYS A 50 5.36 4.19 10.82
CA LYS A 50 4.76 2.97 11.39
C LYS A 50 4.61 1.86 10.35
N THR A 51 4.06 2.21 9.17
CA THR A 51 3.78 1.23 8.11
C THR A 51 5.07 0.64 7.52
N VAL A 52 6.13 1.45 7.38
CA VAL A 52 7.40 1.01 6.76
C VAL A 52 8.29 0.24 7.73
N GLN A 53 8.27 0.58 9.02
CA GLN A 53 9.02 -0.16 10.04
C GLN A 53 8.47 -1.59 10.25
N GLY A 54 7.21 -1.83 9.85
CA GLY A 54 6.51 -3.10 10.01
C GLY A 54 5.96 -3.24 11.43
N ASP A 55 4.67 -3.56 11.54
CA ASP A 55 4.06 -3.98 12.81
C ASP A 55 4.67 -5.30 13.33
#